data_AF-A0A846Z2V3-F1
#
_entry.id   AF-A0A846Z2V3-F1
#
_cell.length_a   1.000
_cell.length_b   1.000
_cell.length_c   1.000
_cell.angle_alpha   90.00
_cell.angle_beta   90.00
_cell.angle_gamma   90.00
#
_symmetry.space_group_name_H-M   'P 1'
#
loop_
_entity.id
_entity.type
_entity.pdbx_description
1 polymer ?
#
loop_
_entity_poly.entity_id
_entity_poly.type
_entity_poly.pdbx_seq_one_letter_code
_entity_poly.pdbx_strand_id
1 'polypeptide(L)' 'MSVGPEDDRTVDLDDDLEILPDQTSDDTDTGWGEWRRDDGNDARLLEDRPPHW' A
#
# COMPACT_ATOMS: atom_id res chain seq x y z
N MET A 1 -22.27 -11.19 4.75
CA MET A 1 -21.82 -9.82 4.42
C MET A 1 -23.01 -8.89 4.63
N SER A 2 -22.88 -7.87 5.47
CA SER A 2 -23.93 -6.84 5.60
C SER A 2 -23.65 -5.77 4.56
N VAL A 3 -24.63 -5.56 3.67
CA VAL A 3 -24.62 -4.50 2.67
C VAL A 3 -24.78 -3.15 3.39
N GLY A 4 -23.78 -2.27 3.28
CA GLY A 4 -23.84 -0.94 3.88
C GLY A 4 -24.67 0.01 3.02
N PRO A 5 -25.13 1.16 3.54
CA PRO A 5 -25.87 2.17 2.77
C PRO A 5 -25.09 2.75 1.57
N GLU A 6 -23.81 2.43 1.46
CA GLU A 6 -22.91 2.79 0.36
C GLU A 6 -23.04 1.86 -0.86
N ASP A 7 -23.54 0.63 -0.68
CA ASP A 7 -23.63 -0.41 -1.73
C ASP A 7 -24.80 -0.18 -2.70
N ASP A 8 -25.88 0.47 -2.22
CA ASP A 8 -27.04 0.88 -3.03
C ASP A 8 -26.79 2.13 -3.89
N ARG A 9 -25.59 2.73 -3.81
CA ARG A 9 -25.26 3.90 -4.64
C ARG A 9 -24.76 3.45 -6.01
N THR A 10 -25.55 3.71 -7.04
CA THR A 10 -25.13 3.51 -8.43
C THR A 10 -23.92 4.40 -8.76
N VAL A 11 -22.82 3.77 -9.16
CA VAL A 11 -21.66 4.45 -9.75
C VAL A 11 -21.89 4.52 -11.26
N ASP A 12 -21.99 5.74 -11.80
CA ASP A 12 -22.07 5.99 -13.23
C ASP A 12 -20.65 5.92 -13.81
N LEU A 13 -20.34 4.80 -14.47
CA LEU A 13 -19.04 4.57 -15.11
C LEU A 13 -19.22 4.74 -16.62
N ASP A 14 -18.55 5.72 -17.21
CA ASP A 14 -18.61 5.99 -18.64
C ASP A 14 -17.91 4.85 -19.43
N ASP A 15 -18.50 4.40 -20.54
CA ASP A 15 -17.97 3.32 -21.37
C ASP A 15 -16.66 3.69 -22.10
N ASP A 16 -16.35 4.99 -22.23
CA ASP A 16 -15.08 5.51 -22.77
C ASP A 16 -14.01 5.74 -21.68
N LEU A 17 -14.25 5.32 -20.43
CA LEU A 17 -13.29 5.45 -19.35
C LEU A 17 -12.09 4.52 -19.57
N GLU A 18 -10.88 5.09 -19.65
CA GLU A 18 -9.65 4.32 -19.69
C GLU A 18 -9.49 3.54 -18.37
N ILE A 19 -9.67 2.21 -18.44
CA ILE A 19 -9.44 1.32 -17.30
C ILE A 19 -7.95 1.33 -17.00
N LEU A 20 -7.57 2.07 -15.96
CA LEU A 20 -6.22 2.06 -15.45
C LEU A 20 -5.89 0.66 -14.90
N PRO A 21 -4.62 0.22 -15.00
CA PRO A 21 -4.17 -0.97 -14.30
C PRO A 21 -4.44 -0.82 -12.79
N ASP A 22 -4.70 -1.96 -12.14
CA ASP A 22 -4.94 -2.05 -10.68
C ASP A 22 -3.78 -1.46 -9.86
N GLN A 23 -2.59 -1.44 -10.45
CA GLN A 23 -1.38 -0.88 -9.89
C GLN A 23 -0.87 0.28 -10.77
N THR A 24 -0.55 1.42 -10.18
CA THR A 24 0.04 2.55 -10.93
C THR A 24 1.49 2.26 -11.31
N SER A 25 2.02 2.87 -12.37
CA SER A 25 3.42 2.65 -12.79
C SER A 25 4.46 3.20 -11.81
N ASP A 26 4.07 4.14 -10.94
CA ASP A 26 4.92 4.72 -9.89
C ASP A 26 4.86 3.92 -8.58
N ASP A 27 3.82 3.10 -8.41
CA ASP A 27 3.71 2.13 -7.32
C ASP A 27 4.73 1.01 -7.56
N THR A 28 5.93 1.24 -7.05
CA THR A 28 6.97 0.24 -7.04
C THR A 28 7.39 0.06 -5.59
N ASP A 29 7.71 -1.18 -5.23
CA ASP A 29 8.36 -1.49 -3.94
C ASP A 29 9.79 -0.91 -3.88
N THR A 30 10.25 -0.21 -4.93
CA THR A 30 11.55 0.46 -4.98
C THR A 30 11.60 1.55 -3.89
N GLY A 31 12.53 1.40 -2.95
CA GLY A 31 12.64 2.28 -1.79
C GLY A 31 11.74 1.89 -0.60
N TRP A 32 10.79 0.97 -0.81
CA TRP A 32 10.02 0.34 0.25
C TRP A 32 10.67 -1.00 0.60
N GLY A 33 11.60 -0.96 1.57
CA GLY A 33 12.21 -2.17 2.08
C GLY A 33 13.10 -2.88 1.07
N GLU A 34 13.85 -2.15 0.22
CA GLU A 34 14.83 -2.73 -0.69
C GLU A 34 15.74 -3.75 0.04
N TRP A 35 15.36 -5.03 0.00
CA TRP A 35 15.97 -6.20 0.66
C TRP A 35 17.36 -6.54 0.11
N ARG A 36 17.92 -5.65 -0.72
CA ARG A 36 19.22 -5.79 -1.37
C ARG A 36 20.10 -4.61 -1.01
N ARG A 37 20.76 -4.72 0.14
CA ARG A 37 22.23 -4.61 0.31
C ARG A 37 22.54 -4.51 1.80
N ASP A 38 23.12 -5.60 2.32
CA ASP A 38 24.17 -5.61 3.35
C ASP A 38 23.89 -4.88 4.67
N ASP A 39 23.76 -5.64 5.77
CA ASP A 39 23.88 -5.14 7.16
C ASP A 39 23.16 -3.81 7.46
N GLY A 40 21.86 -3.77 7.10
CA GLY A 40 20.96 -2.68 7.43
C GLY A 40 20.89 -2.46 8.95
N ASN A 41 20.68 -1.20 9.34
CA ASN A 41 20.75 -0.62 10.69
C ASN A 41 19.83 -1.27 11.76
N ASP A 42 19.26 -2.44 11.48
CA ASP A 42 18.28 -3.17 12.27
C ASP A 42 18.77 -3.46 13.69
N ALA A 43 20.06 -3.78 13.86
CA ALA A 43 20.64 -3.98 15.19
C ALA A 43 20.48 -2.74 16.08
N ARG A 44 20.87 -1.56 15.57
CA ARG A 44 20.71 -0.28 16.27
C ARG A 44 19.22 0.05 16.51
N LEU A 45 18.35 -0.25 15.55
CA LEU A 45 16.91 0.00 15.67
C LEU A 45 16.24 -0.90 16.72
N LEU A 46 16.71 -2.14 16.88
CA LEU A 46 16.26 -3.05 17.94
C LEU A 46 16.73 -2.58 19.32
N GLU A 47 17.95 -2.03 19.41
CA GLU A 47 18.49 -1.42 20.63
C GLU A 47 17.71 -0.15 21.05
N ASP A 48 17.26 0.65 20.08
CA ASP A 48 16.46 1.87 20.29
C ASP A 48 14.94 1.61 20.46
N ARG A 49 14.50 0.34 20.55
CA ARG A 49 13.08 0.02 20.70
C ARG A 49 12.50 0.65 21.98
N PRO A 50 11.52 1.55 21.88
CA PRO A 50 10.88 2.13 23.05
C PRO A 50 10.09 1.06 23.84
N PRO A 51 9.99 1.20 25.17
CA PRO A 51 9.47 0.16 26.05
C PRO A 51 7.97 -0.12 25.92
N HIS A 52 7.24 0.69 25.14
CA HIS A 52 5.81 0.50 24.88
C HIS A 52 5.58 0.50 23.37
N TRP A 53 5.27 -0.68 22.84
CA TRP A 53 4.71 -0.89 21.51
C TRP A 53 3.37 -1.58 21.68
#